data_AF-A0A098S357-F1
#
_entry.id   AF-A0A098S357-F1
#
_cell.length_a   1.000
_cell.length_b   1.000
_cell.length_c   1.000
_cell.angle_alpha   90.00
_cell.angle_beta   90.00
_cell.angle_gamma   90.00
#
_symmetry.space_group_name_H-M   'P 1'
#
loop_
_entity.id
_entity.type
_entity.pdbx_description
1 polymer ?
#
loop_
_entity_poly.entity_id
_entity_poly.type
_entity_poly.pdbx_seq_one_letter_code
_entity_poly.pdbx_strand_id
1 'polypeptide(L)'
;MTLAFGQLEGTWLLAPTATSLAVGPAENDFSWWSIGDNGPSDRPCLFDDQFVFNADGSFENIMQGSTWLEGWQTTGEQGCDTPVAPHDGSNDATWTDNGDGTLTLNGVGAHLGLPKVHNNGELNDPANAPESITYQFILDGDNLIVDIDFGGGYWHYEFVRGISSTDELVADQFRIFPNPATNQVHISSDESLDMITIRDITGKVVKVQMNPSMNQVLDVSDLASGLYIVESRRGNQISVEKLAIQ
;
A
#
# COMPACT_ATOMS: atom_id res chain seq x y z
N MET A 1 12.87 28.01 -2.70
CA MET A 1 12.02 27.50 -1.61
C MET A 1 11.09 26.52 -2.27
N THR A 2 11.50 25.26 -2.33
CA THR A 2 10.76 24.21 -3.07
C THR A 2 9.83 23.55 -2.07
N LEU A 3 8.54 23.66 -2.33
CA LEU A 3 7.48 23.06 -1.54
C LEU A 3 7.63 21.53 -1.59
N ALA A 4 7.57 20.88 -0.43
CA ALA A 4 7.57 19.42 -0.29
C ALA A 4 6.18 18.82 -0.59
N PHE A 5 5.54 19.26 -1.69
CA PHE A 5 4.34 18.58 -2.18
C PHE A 5 4.78 17.32 -2.93
N GLY A 6 4.42 16.14 -2.41
CA GLY A 6 4.55 14.88 -3.15
C GLY A 6 4.86 13.60 -2.37
N GLN A 7 4.93 13.58 -1.03
CA GLN A 7 5.26 12.33 -0.31
C GLN A 7 4.03 11.58 0.25
N LEU A 8 2.95 12.27 0.65
CA LEU A 8 1.73 11.60 1.16
C LEU A 8 0.85 11.03 0.03
N GLU A 9 0.92 11.60 -1.16
CA GLU A 9 0.15 11.18 -2.33
C GLU A 9 0.33 9.69 -2.60
N GLY A 10 -0.77 9.01 -2.92
CA GLY A 10 -0.81 7.57 -3.20
C GLY A 10 -1.80 6.82 -2.33
N THR A 11 -1.76 5.50 -2.46
CA THR A 11 -2.64 4.58 -1.74
C THR A 11 -1.91 4.04 -0.52
N TRP A 12 -2.62 3.90 0.59
CA TRP A 12 -2.11 3.37 1.85
C TRP A 12 -3.03 2.26 2.36
N LEU A 13 -2.45 1.23 2.97
CA LEU A 13 -3.16 0.15 3.65
C LEU A 13 -2.61 0.00 5.05
N LEU A 14 -3.41 -0.50 5.99
CA LEU A 14 -2.92 -0.81 7.33
C LEU A 14 -1.73 -1.79 7.24
N ALA A 15 -0.67 -1.47 7.96
CA ALA A 15 0.55 -2.28 7.98
C ALA A 15 0.23 -3.67 8.57
N PRO A 16 0.65 -4.79 7.92
CA PRO A 16 0.37 -6.14 8.39
C PRO A 16 1.32 -6.57 9.52
N THR A 17 1.46 -5.72 10.54
CA THR A 17 2.31 -5.89 11.71
C THR A 17 1.47 -5.80 12.98
N ALA A 18 1.94 -6.38 14.09
CA ALA A 18 1.41 -5.99 15.40
C ALA A 18 1.48 -4.46 15.58
N THR A 19 0.62 -3.94 16.45
CA THR A 19 0.50 -2.50 16.80
C THR A 19 0.00 -1.55 15.72
N SER A 20 -0.06 -1.97 14.46
CA SER A 20 -0.55 -1.15 13.35
C SER A 20 -1.98 -0.62 13.49
N LEU A 21 -2.72 -1.17 14.44
CA LEU A 21 -3.98 -0.67 14.93
C LEU A 21 -3.99 -0.85 16.45
N ALA A 22 -3.87 0.24 17.20
CA ALA A 22 -3.71 0.17 18.66
C ALA A 22 -4.35 1.36 19.37
N VAL A 23 -4.62 1.19 20.67
CA VAL A 23 -5.15 2.24 21.52
C VAL A 23 -4.53 2.20 22.91
N GLY A 24 -4.30 3.37 23.50
CA GLY A 24 -3.91 3.49 24.89
C GLY A 24 -3.94 4.91 25.44
N PRO A 25 -3.42 5.11 26.66
CA PRO A 25 -3.58 6.35 27.41
C PRO A 25 -2.71 7.51 26.92
N ALA A 26 -1.71 7.25 26.07
CA ALA A 26 -0.74 8.22 25.57
C ALA A 26 -0.21 7.79 24.20
N GLU A 27 0.37 8.72 23.43
CA GLU A 27 1.09 8.40 22.19
C GLU A 27 2.16 7.33 22.45
N ASN A 28 2.25 6.34 21.55
CA ASN A 28 3.15 5.19 21.66
C ASN A 28 2.93 4.29 22.90
N ASP A 29 1.82 4.44 23.63
CA ASP A 29 1.37 3.51 24.67
C ASP A 29 0.17 2.71 24.15
N PHE A 30 0.37 1.41 23.93
CA PHE A 30 -0.63 0.50 23.37
C PHE A 30 -1.20 -0.46 24.43
N SER A 31 -1.15 -0.08 25.70
CA SER A 31 -1.44 -0.97 26.83
C SER A 31 -2.92 -1.35 26.99
N TRP A 32 -3.86 -0.63 26.38
CA TRP A 32 -5.28 -0.98 26.46
C TRP A 32 -5.64 -2.09 25.49
N TRP A 33 -5.26 -1.93 24.22
CA TRP A 33 -5.48 -2.95 23.20
C TRP A 33 -4.62 -2.67 21.95
N SER A 34 -4.18 -3.72 21.28
CA SER A 34 -3.56 -3.64 19.96
C SER A 34 -3.92 -4.87 19.11
N ILE A 35 -3.93 -4.67 17.80
CA ILE A 35 -3.97 -5.77 16.85
C ILE A 35 -2.69 -6.60 16.97
N GLY A 36 -2.83 -7.93 16.90
CA GLY A 36 -1.68 -8.84 16.84
C GLY A 36 -1.20 -9.05 15.40
N ASP A 37 -0.14 -9.84 15.24
CA ASP A 37 0.45 -10.16 13.92
C ASP A 37 -0.53 -10.85 12.95
N ASN A 38 -1.62 -11.43 13.47
CA ASN A 38 -2.67 -12.04 12.67
C ASN A 38 -3.73 -11.04 12.17
N GLY A 39 -3.54 -9.73 12.35
CA GLY A 39 -4.48 -8.68 11.96
C GLY A 39 -5.12 -8.87 10.57
N PRO A 40 -4.33 -9.11 9.51
CA PRO A 40 -4.87 -9.36 8.17
C PRO A 40 -5.76 -10.60 8.04
N SER A 41 -5.63 -11.58 8.94
CA SER A 41 -6.51 -12.76 9.01
C SER A 41 -7.72 -12.53 9.92
N ASP A 42 -7.55 -11.74 10.98
CA ASP A 42 -8.60 -11.46 11.96
C ASP A 42 -9.60 -10.42 11.45
N ARG A 43 -9.14 -9.44 10.65
CA ARG A 43 -9.95 -8.36 10.05
C ARG A 43 -9.60 -8.14 8.57
N PRO A 44 -9.76 -9.15 7.70
CA PRO A 44 -9.24 -9.10 6.33
C PRO A 44 -9.74 -7.91 5.53
N CYS A 45 -11.03 -7.60 5.64
CA CYS A 45 -11.66 -6.46 4.94
C CYS A 45 -11.27 -5.08 5.50
N LEU A 46 -10.64 -4.99 6.67
CA LEU A 46 -10.08 -3.71 7.17
C LEU A 46 -8.65 -3.53 6.66
N PHE A 47 -7.94 -4.63 6.47
CA PHE A 47 -6.55 -4.64 6.02
C PHE A 47 -6.41 -4.57 4.50
N ASP A 48 -7.47 -4.81 3.73
CA ASP A 48 -7.52 -4.54 2.29
C ASP A 48 -8.14 -3.17 1.95
N ASP A 49 -8.74 -2.46 2.92
CA ASP A 49 -9.21 -1.09 2.76
C ASP A 49 -8.06 -0.15 2.35
N GLN A 50 -8.35 0.69 1.36
CA GLN A 50 -7.40 1.62 0.78
C GLN A 50 -7.73 3.06 1.19
N PHE A 51 -6.72 3.76 1.69
CA PHE A 51 -6.77 5.19 2.03
C PHE A 51 -5.97 5.95 0.98
N VAL A 52 -6.66 6.69 0.10
CA VAL A 52 -6.05 7.28 -1.10
C VAL A 52 -5.95 8.79 -0.95
N PHE A 53 -4.71 9.30 -0.98
CA PHE A 53 -4.42 10.73 -1.07
C PHE A 53 -4.10 11.08 -2.52
N ASN A 54 -5.03 11.71 -3.22
CA ASN A 54 -4.80 12.09 -4.62
C ASN A 54 -4.00 13.40 -4.72
N ALA A 55 -3.19 13.52 -5.78
CA ALA A 55 -2.35 14.69 -6.05
C ALA A 55 -3.14 15.99 -6.30
N ASP A 56 -4.43 15.89 -6.62
CA ASP A 56 -5.33 17.04 -6.76
C ASP A 56 -5.92 17.53 -5.42
N GLY A 57 -5.55 16.88 -4.31
CA GLY A 57 -6.02 17.17 -2.95
C GLY A 57 -7.30 16.45 -2.56
N SER A 58 -7.90 15.64 -3.43
CA SER A 58 -9.03 14.76 -3.07
C SER A 58 -8.58 13.55 -2.24
N PHE A 59 -9.47 13.05 -1.40
CA PHE A 59 -9.25 11.88 -0.55
C PHE A 59 -10.35 10.84 -0.78
N GLU A 60 -9.99 9.56 -0.76
CA GLU A 60 -10.94 8.45 -0.94
C GLU A 60 -10.69 7.33 0.07
N ASN A 61 -11.78 6.81 0.65
CA ASN A 61 -11.80 5.51 1.31
C ASN A 61 -12.32 4.46 0.31
N ILE A 62 -11.46 3.56 -0.17
CA ILE A 62 -11.85 2.52 -1.13
C ILE A 62 -11.93 1.16 -0.43
N MET A 63 -13.15 0.67 -0.22
CA MET A 63 -13.44 -0.53 0.57
C MET A 63 -13.82 -1.76 -0.26
N GLN A 64 -13.72 -1.69 -1.60
CA GLN A 64 -13.94 -2.84 -2.50
C GLN A 64 -15.26 -3.62 -2.30
N GLY A 65 -16.27 -2.96 -1.71
CA GLY A 65 -17.58 -3.55 -1.41
C GLY A 65 -17.72 -4.20 -0.02
N SER A 66 -16.67 -4.26 0.80
CA SER A 66 -16.73 -4.77 2.17
C SER A 66 -15.69 -4.10 3.06
N THR A 67 -16.07 -3.70 4.28
CA THR A 67 -15.14 -3.23 5.33
C THR A 67 -15.49 -3.90 6.67
N TRP A 68 -14.66 -3.71 7.69
CA TRP A 68 -14.95 -4.18 9.04
C TRP A 68 -15.97 -3.28 9.72
N LEU A 69 -17.20 -3.78 9.87
CA LEU A 69 -18.24 -3.09 10.62
C LEU A 69 -18.22 -3.49 12.10
N GLU A 70 -18.44 -2.49 12.95
CA GLU A 70 -18.73 -2.69 14.36
C GLU A 70 -20.23 -2.47 14.65
N GLY A 71 -20.71 -2.93 15.82
CA GLY A 71 -22.13 -2.88 16.19
C GLY A 71 -22.71 -1.47 16.41
N TRP A 72 -21.90 -0.42 16.30
CA TRP A 72 -22.39 0.96 16.30
C TRP A 72 -22.81 1.42 14.89
N GLN A 73 -22.29 0.80 13.83
CA GLN A 73 -22.66 1.09 12.43
C GLN A 73 -23.88 0.29 11.99
N THR A 74 -24.03 -0.92 12.54
CA THR A 74 -25.03 -1.89 12.11
C THR A 74 -25.62 -2.62 13.31
N THR A 75 -26.80 -3.20 13.11
CA THR A 75 -27.43 -4.10 14.10
C THR A 75 -26.89 -5.54 14.04
N GLY A 76 -26.00 -5.84 13.08
CA GLY A 76 -25.37 -7.14 12.90
C GLY A 76 -24.22 -7.44 13.87
N GLU A 77 -23.68 -8.65 13.76
CA GLU A 77 -22.43 -9.01 14.43
C GLU A 77 -21.25 -8.23 13.83
N GLN A 78 -20.19 -8.00 14.62
CA GLN A 78 -19.00 -7.31 14.12
C GLN A 78 -18.27 -8.21 13.12
N GLY A 79 -17.83 -7.64 12.00
CA GLY A 79 -17.16 -8.39 10.94
C GLY A 79 -17.20 -7.70 9.59
N CYS A 80 -16.74 -8.42 8.57
CA CYS A 80 -16.74 -7.94 7.20
C CYS A 80 -18.16 -7.91 6.63
N ASP A 81 -18.62 -6.72 6.23
CA ASP A 81 -19.91 -6.51 5.58
C ASP A 81 -19.87 -5.25 4.70
N THR A 82 -20.98 -4.98 4.01
CA THR A 82 -21.14 -3.84 3.10
C THR A 82 -20.95 -2.52 3.86
N PRO A 83 -20.10 -1.59 3.37
CA PRO A 83 -19.89 -0.30 4.01
C PRO A 83 -21.19 0.49 4.24
N VAL A 84 -21.22 1.28 5.32
CA VAL A 84 -22.41 2.04 5.75
C VAL A 84 -22.13 3.53 5.73
N ALA A 85 -22.95 4.28 4.99
CA ALA A 85 -22.91 5.74 4.94
C ALA A 85 -22.97 6.36 6.36
N PRO A 86 -22.21 7.45 6.62
CA PRO A 86 -21.39 8.19 5.66
C PRO A 86 -19.98 7.62 5.47
N HIS A 87 -19.61 6.52 6.14
CA HIS A 87 -18.26 5.94 6.09
C HIS A 87 -18.12 4.89 4.97
N ASP A 88 -18.90 5.01 3.89
CA ASP A 88 -18.91 4.05 2.78
C ASP A 88 -18.04 4.47 1.59
N GLY A 89 -17.28 5.57 1.74
CA GLY A 89 -16.41 6.12 0.70
C GLY A 89 -17.16 6.80 -0.45
N SER A 90 -18.48 6.99 -0.34
CA SER A 90 -19.28 7.65 -1.37
C SER A 90 -19.28 9.18 -1.27
N ASN A 91 -18.74 9.73 -0.17
CA ASN A 91 -18.69 11.17 0.06
C ASN A 91 -17.50 11.82 -0.64
N ASP A 92 -17.70 13.04 -1.15
CA ASP A 92 -16.59 13.87 -1.59
C ASP A 92 -15.73 14.23 -0.37
N ALA A 93 -14.43 13.95 -0.43
CA ALA A 93 -13.48 14.28 0.62
C ALA A 93 -12.20 14.87 0.07
N THR A 94 -11.49 15.62 0.91
CA THR A 94 -10.18 16.21 0.61
C THR A 94 -9.23 16.04 1.77
N TRP A 95 -7.94 16.19 1.49
CA TRP A 95 -6.90 16.15 2.52
C TRP A 95 -6.02 17.40 2.47
N THR A 96 -5.39 17.71 3.59
CA THR A 96 -4.43 18.81 3.70
C THR A 96 -3.34 18.46 4.70
N ASP A 97 -2.09 18.46 4.24
CA ASP A 97 -0.93 18.57 5.12
C ASP A 97 -0.84 20.02 5.62
N ASN A 98 -0.95 20.20 6.93
CA ASN A 98 -0.96 21.52 7.57
C ASN A 98 0.45 22.12 7.73
N GLY A 99 1.51 21.36 7.43
CA GLY A 99 2.90 21.80 7.52
C GLY A 99 3.46 21.90 8.94
N ASP A 100 2.71 21.41 9.94
CA ASP A 100 3.08 21.38 11.35
C ASP A 100 3.14 19.95 11.92
N GLY A 101 3.15 18.93 11.04
CA GLY A 101 3.09 17.52 11.42
C GLY A 101 1.66 17.01 11.64
N THR A 102 0.64 17.79 11.25
CA THR A 102 -0.75 17.35 11.25
C THR A 102 -1.34 17.26 9.85
N LEU A 103 -2.23 16.28 9.68
CA LEU A 103 -2.93 15.97 8.45
C LEU A 103 -4.42 16.09 8.72
N THR A 104 -5.14 16.86 7.91
CA THR A 104 -6.60 17.02 8.04
C THR A 104 -7.33 16.42 6.87
N LEU A 105 -8.32 15.58 7.16
CA LEU A 105 -9.33 15.14 6.21
C LEU A 105 -10.58 16.00 6.36
N ASN A 106 -11.15 16.45 5.24
CA ASN A 106 -12.43 17.15 5.18
C ASN A 106 -13.42 16.30 4.37
N GLY A 107 -14.64 16.16 4.85
CA GLY A 107 -15.69 15.33 4.26
C GLY A 107 -16.31 14.42 5.33
N VAL A 108 -17.63 14.49 5.47
CA VAL A 108 -18.36 13.68 6.45
C VAL A 108 -18.18 12.20 6.14
N GLY A 109 -17.60 11.46 7.09
CA GLY A 109 -17.32 10.02 6.96
C GLY A 109 -15.92 9.67 6.45
N ALA A 110 -15.14 10.66 6.00
CA ALA A 110 -13.74 10.45 5.64
C ALA A 110 -12.89 10.13 6.89
N HIS A 111 -12.06 9.09 6.82
CA HIS A 111 -11.28 8.64 7.98
C HIS A 111 -9.99 7.91 7.56
N LEU A 112 -9.04 7.82 8.50
CA LEU A 112 -7.90 6.90 8.46
C LEU A 112 -8.05 5.85 9.55
N GLY A 113 -7.84 4.58 9.21
CA GLY A 113 -7.96 3.47 10.15
C GLY A 113 -9.41 3.15 10.48
N LEU A 114 -9.84 3.34 11.74
CA LEU A 114 -11.22 3.03 12.15
C LEU A 114 -12.18 4.22 11.95
N PRO A 115 -13.35 4.00 11.32
CA PRO A 115 -14.32 5.07 11.03
C PRO A 115 -14.95 5.73 12.26
N LYS A 116 -14.93 5.06 13.43
CA LYS A 116 -15.54 5.62 14.64
C LYS A 116 -14.74 6.76 15.25
N VAL A 117 -13.43 6.85 14.98
CA VAL A 117 -12.54 7.67 15.78
C VAL A 117 -12.46 9.07 15.19
N HIS A 118 -12.67 10.08 16.03
CA HIS A 118 -12.52 11.47 15.64
C HIS A 118 -11.86 12.28 16.76
N ASN A 119 -11.49 13.53 16.47
CA ASN A 119 -10.90 14.39 17.50
C ASN A 119 -11.88 14.56 18.66
N ASN A 120 -11.40 14.30 19.87
CA ASN A 120 -12.19 14.37 21.11
C ASN A 120 -13.37 13.39 21.22
N GLY A 121 -13.41 12.28 20.46
CA GLY A 121 -14.37 11.23 20.75
C GLY A 121 -14.36 10.01 19.83
N GLU A 122 -15.29 9.09 20.13
CA GLU A 122 -15.62 7.94 19.31
C GLU A 122 -17.12 7.93 19.01
N LEU A 123 -17.47 7.65 17.76
CA LEU A 123 -18.86 7.58 17.31
C LEU A 123 -19.59 6.37 17.90
N ASN A 124 -20.87 6.59 18.19
CA ASN A 124 -21.83 5.54 18.53
C ASN A 124 -23.04 5.52 17.57
N ASP A 125 -23.07 6.43 16.59
CA ASP A 125 -24.10 6.57 15.57
C ASP A 125 -23.45 7.19 14.32
N PRO A 126 -23.55 6.56 13.13
CA PRO A 126 -23.01 7.10 11.88
C PRO A 126 -23.47 8.54 11.55
N ALA A 127 -24.66 8.94 12.00
CA ALA A 127 -25.19 10.28 11.74
C ALA A 127 -24.42 11.40 12.45
N ASN A 128 -23.58 11.07 13.44
CA ASN A 128 -22.77 12.03 14.20
C ASN A 128 -21.36 12.21 13.63
N ALA A 129 -21.06 11.63 12.46
CA ALA A 129 -19.76 11.78 11.81
C ALA A 129 -19.43 13.28 11.60
N PRO A 130 -18.24 13.74 12.01
CA PRO A 130 -17.84 15.15 11.87
C PRO A 130 -17.55 15.51 10.42
N GLU A 131 -17.56 16.81 10.10
CA GLU A 131 -17.20 17.31 8.78
C GLU A 131 -15.68 17.27 8.49
N SER A 132 -14.85 17.13 9.52
CA SER A 132 -13.40 17.05 9.39
C SER A 132 -12.75 16.28 10.55
N ILE A 133 -11.65 15.61 10.28
CA ILE A 133 -10.81 14.94 11.29
C ILE A 133 -9.34 15.32 11.05
N THR A 134 -8.62 15.67 12.12
CA THR A 134 -7.18 15.99 12.09
C THR A 134 -6.37 14.93 12.84
N TYR A 135 -5.32 14.44 12.21
CA TYR A 135 -4.39 13.46 12.73
C TYR A 135 -3.03 14.09 12.97
N GLN A 136 -2.28 13.61 13.96
CA GLN A 136 -0.83 13.75 13.99
C GLN A 136 -0.26 12.71 13.03
N PHE A 137 0.77 13.04 12.26
CA PHE A 137 1.37 12.05 11.35
C PHE A 137 2.89 12.12 11.30
N ILE A 138 3.50 10.96 11.03
CA ILE A 138 4.92 10.81 10.71
C ILE A 138 5.01 10.01 9.42
N LEU A 139 5.77 10.51 8.46
CA LEU A 139 5.99 9.87 7.18
C LEU A 139 7.47 9.53 7.01
N ASP A 140 7.76 8.25 6.82
CA ASP A 140 9.12 7.74 6.58
C ASP A 140 9.12 6.78 5.38
N GLY A 141 9.43 7.34 4.21
CA GLY A 141 9.39 6.62 2.93
C GLY A 141 7.98 6.08 2.62
N ASP A 142 7.85 4.76 2.67
CA ASP A 142 6.62 4.01 2.40
C ASP A 142 5.88 3.60 3.68
N ASN A 143 6.25 4.18 4.83
CA ASN A 143 5.56 3.99 6.10
C ASN A 143 4.92 5.30 6.54
N LEU A 144 3.64 5.26 6.88
CA LEU A 144 2.88 6.37 7.42
C LEU A 144 2.33 5.97 8.78
N ILE A 145 2.72 6.70 9.81
CA ILE A 145 2.14 6.57 11.14
C ILE A 145 1.18 7.72 11.33
N VAL A 146 -0.02 7.44 11.82
CA VAL A 146 -0.95 8.48 12.26
C VAL A 146 -1.47 8.18 13.66
N ASP A 147 -1.57 9.23 14.46
CA ASP A 147 -2.13 9.20 15.80
C ASP A 147 -3.29 10.19 15.88
N ILE A 148 -4.30 9.86 16.70
CA ILE A 148 -5.43 10.74 16.96
C ILE A 148 -5.81 10.72 18.44
N ASP A 149 -5.78 11.89 19.05
CA ASP A 149 -6.33 12.14 20.38
C ASP A 149 -7.87 12.19 20.31
N PHE A 150 -8.50 11.17 20.89
CA PHE A 150 -9.96 11.09 20.98
C PHE A 150 -10.49 11.66 22.31
N GLY A 151 -9.69 12.42 23.06
CA GLY A 151 -10.02 13.11 24.30
C GLY A 151 -9.94 12.24 25.55
N GLY A 152 -9.97 10.91 25.38
CA GLY A 152 -9.78 9.92 26.44
C GLY A 152 -8.44 9.20 26.39
N GLY A 153 -7.71 9.29 25.28
CA GLY A 153 -6.48 8.58 24.97
C GLY A 153 -6.15 8.74 23.49
N TYR A 154 -5.32 7.84 22.96
CA TYR A 154 -4.83 7.91 21.58
C TYR A 154 -5.14 6.61 20.85
N TRP A 155 -5.71 6.76 19.66
CA TRP A 155 -5.68 5.70 18.66
C TRP A 155 -4.46 5.91 17.77
N HIS A 156 -3.81 4.78 17.46
CA HIS A 156 -2.59 4.70 16.68
C HIS A 156 -2.83 3.80 15.48
N TYR A 157 -2.38 4.25 14.30
CA TYR A 157 -2.40 3.46 13.09
C TYR A 157 -1.07 3.55 12.36
N GLU A 158 -0.60 2.40 11.89
CA GLU A 158 0.55 2.29 11.01
C GLU A 158 0.05 1.84 9.65
N PHE A 159 0.46 2.53 8.59
CA PHE A 159 0.16 2.22 7.22
C PHE A 159 1.44 1.95 6.44
N VAL A 160 1.32 1.08 5.47
CA VAL A 160 2.31 0.89 4.42
C VAL A 160 1.73 1.38 3.10
N ARG A 161 2.59 1.91 2.23
CA ARG A 161 2.19 2.32 0.90
C ARG A 161 1.66 1.10 0.14
N GLY A 162 0.43 1.23 -0.34
CA GLY A 162 -0.18 0.29 -1.26
C GLY A 162 0.46 0.42 -2.63
N ILE A 163 0.84 -0.72 -3.18
CA ILE A 163 1.07 -0.85 -4.62
C ILE A 163 -0.29 -0.76 -5.30
N SER A 164 -0.69 0.46 -5.65
CA SER A 164 -1.87 0.66 -6.48
C SER A 164 -1.65 -0.06 -7.82
N SER A 165 -2.70 -0.64 -8.40
CA SER A 165 -2.64 -1.21 -9.75
C SER A 165 -2.27 -0.19 -10.85
N THR A 166 -2.21 1.10 -10.52
CA THR A 166 -1.59 2.14 -11.36
C THR A 166 -0.10 2.37 -11.07
N ASP A 167 0.39 1.96 -9.91
CA ASP A 167 1.82 1.82 -9.56
C ASP A 167 2.42 0.46 -9.99
N GLU A 168 1.59 -0.52 -10.38
CA GLU A 168 2.04 -1.76 -11.05
C GLU A 168 2.69 -1.52 -12.43
N LEU A 169 2.86 -0.27 -12.88
CA LEU A 169 3.69 0.09 -14.03
C LEU A 169 4.86 1.03 -13.70
N VAL A 170 5.32 1.03 -12.45
CA VAL A 170 6.76 1.15 -12.21
C VAL A 170 7.26 -0.21 -11.72
N ALA A 171 7.10 -1.23 -12.57
CA ALA A 171 8.23 -2.12 -12.75
C ALA A 171 9.45 -1.19 -12.91
N ASP A 172 10.54 -1.48 -12.20
CA ASP A 172 11.85 -1.19 -12.76
C ASP A 172 11.74 -1.35 -14.28
N GLN A 173 12.21 -0.41 -15.09
CA GLN A 173 12.16 -0.56 -16.56
C GLN A 173 13.07 -1.71 -17.05
N PHE A 174 13.12 -2.83 -16.33
CA PHE A 174 13.49 -4.16 -16.75
C PHE A 174 12.75 -4.54 -18.03
N ARG A 175 13.39 -4.27 -19.16
CA ARG A 175 12.86 -4.55 -20.50
C ARG A 175 13.77 -5.56 -21.18
N ILE A 176 13.17 -6.57 -21.78
CA ILE A 176 13.89 -7.59 -22.56
C ILE A 176 13.51 -7.47 -24.03
N PHE A 177 14.50 -7.24 -24.89
CA PHE A 177 14.29 -7.12 -26.33
C PHE A 177 15.49 -7.63 -27.15
N PRO A 178 15.28 -8.14 -28.38
CA PRO A 178 13.98 -8.43 -28.96
C PRO A 178 13.31 -9.62 -28.24
N ASN A 179 11.98 -9.61 -28.21
CA ASN A 179 11.17 -10.75 -27.83
C ASN A 179 10.10 -10.93 -28.91
N PRO A 180 10.13 -11.99 -29.74
CA PRO A 180 11.03 -13.15 -29.68
C PRO A 180 12.51 -12.84 -30.02
N ALA A 181 13.44 -13.60 -29.43
CA ALA A 181 14.89 -13.50 -29.62
C ALA A 181 15.44 -14.67 -30.45
N THR A 182 16.56 -14.45 -31.14
CA THR A 182 17.26 -15.53 -31.88
C THR A 182 18.62 -15.83 -31.26
N ASN A 183 19.54 -14.85 -31.25
CA ASN A 183 20.91 -15.05 -30.76
C ASN A 183 21.23 -14.29 -29.48
N GLN A 184 20.57 -13.15 -29.26
CA GLN A 184 20.90 -12.28 -28.14
C GLN A 184 19.65 -11.57 -27.64
N VAL A 185 19.66 -11.23 -26.35
CA VAL A 185 18.69 -10.35 -25.72
C VAL A 185 19.40 -9.19 -25.07
N HIS A 186 18.85 -8.01 -25.24
CA HIS A 186 19.16 -6.80 -24.51
C HIS A 186 18.24 -6.73 -23.32
N ILE A 187 18.84 -6.50 -22.15
CA ILE A 187 18.17 -6.31 -20.89
C ILE A 187 18.54 -4.90 -20.42
N SER A 188 17.54 -4.03 -20.41
CA SER A 188 17.67 -2.66 -19.91
C SER A 188 17.02 -2.57 -18.54
N SER A 189 17.60 -1.81 -17.61
CA SER A 189 17.05 -1.48 -16.30
C SER A 189 17.43 -0.06 -15.90
N ASP A 190 16.64 0.58 -15.04
CA ASP A 190 16.92 1.94 -14.56
C ASP A 190 17.96 1.97 -13.43
N GLU A 191 18.10 0.86 -12.71
CA GLU A 191 19.07 0.70 -11.61
C GLU A 191 19.95 -0.54 -11.81
N SER A 192 21.03 -0.63 -11.03
CA SER A 192 21.92 -1.80 -11.00
C SER A 192 21.21 -3.01 -10.36
N LEU A 193 21.25 -4.14 -11.05
CA LEU A 193 20.70 -5.41 -10.55
C LEU A 193 21.79 -6.25 -9.90
N ASP A 194 21.41 -7.11 -8.95
CA ASP A 194 22.30 -8.10 -8.35
C ASP A 194 22.47 -9.30 -9.27
N MET A 195 21.39 -9.72 -9.93
CA MET A 195 21.41 -10.87 -10.84
C MET A 195 20.23 -10.92 -11.81
N ILE A 196 20.46 -11.63 -12.93
CA ILE A 196 19.45 -12.09 -13.87
C ILE A 196 19.53 -13.63 -13.95
N THR A 197 18.39 -14.30 -13.95
CA THR A 197 18.26 -15.76 -14.09
C THR A 197 17.30 -16.06 -15.23
N ILE A 198 17.71 -16.92 -16.17
CA ILE A 198 16.83 -17.47 -17.21
C ILE A 198 16.51 -18.91 -16.85
N ARG A 199 15.22 -19.25 -16.83
CA ARG A 199 14.70 -20.60 -16.58
C ARG A 199 13.87 -21.09 -17.76
N ASP A 200 13.92 -22.38 -18.05
CA ASP A 200 12.96 -23.01 -18.94
C ASP A 200 11.58 -23.18 -18.27
N ILE A 201 10.57 -23.63 -19.02
CA ILE A 201 9.21 -23.86 -18.51
C ILE A 201 9.11 -24.92 -17.40
N THR A 202 10.14 -25.73 -17.20
CA THR A 202 10.20 -26.72 -16.10
C THR A 202 10.79 -26.12 -14.82
N GLY A 203 11.21 -24.85 -14.85
CA GLY A 203 11.86 -24.14 -13.76
C GLY A 203 13.38 -24.37 -13.67
N LYS A 204 13.95 -25.16 -14.59
CA LYS A 204 15.39 -25.41 -14.63
C LYS A 204 16.12 -24.15 -15.05
N VAL A 205 17.10 -23.73 -14.25
CA VAL A 205 18.00 -22.62 -14.59
C VAL A 205 18.87 -22.99 -15.78
N VAL A 206 18.78 -22.19 -16.84
CA VAL A 206 19.59 -22.35 -18.06
C VAL A 206 20.64 -21.26 -18.19
N LYS A 207 20.44 -20.09 -17.59
CA LYS A 207 21.44 -19.01 -17.58
C LYS A 207 21.37 -18.19 -16.31
N VAL A 208 22.51 -17.70 -15.85
CA VAL A 208 22.63 -16.75 -14.74
C VAL A 208 23.64 -15.68 -15.11
N GLN A 209 23.31 -14.42 -14.86
CA GLN A 209 24.23 -13.29 -14.94
C GLN A 209 24.25 -12.61 -13.58
N MET A 210 25.41 -12.51 -12.95
CA MET A 210 25.59 -11.73 -11.70
C MET A 210 26.04 -10.32 -12.04
N ASN A 211 25.60 -9.35 -11.22
CA ASN A 211 25.92 -7.93 -11.31
C ASN A 211 25.88 -7.39 -12.75
N PRO A 212 24.76 -7.60 -13.49
CA PRO A 212 24.65 -7.09 -14.86
C PRO A 212 24.77 -5.56 -14.89
N SER A 213 25.22 -5.03 -16.03
CA SER A 213 25.10 -3.60 -16.28
C SER A 213 23.63 -3.21 -16.48
N MET A 214 23.31 -1.92 -16.32
CA MET A 214 21.97 -1.36 -16.61
C MET A 214 21.52 -1.58 -18.07
N ASN A 215 22.44 -1.88 -18.97
CA ASN A 215 22.17 -2.23 -20.36
C ASN A 215 22.99 -3.48 -20.70
N GLN A 216 22.52 -4.62 -20.20
CA GLN A 216 23.17 -5.91 -20.35
C GLN A 216 22.78 -6.54 -21.69
N VAL A 217 23.76 -7.14 -22.38
CA VAL A 217 23.49 -8.02 -23.52
C VAL A 217 23.81 -9.45 -23.10
N LEU A 218 22.86 -10.36 -23.26
CA LEU A 218 23.03 -11.78 -23.01
C LEU A 218 22.95 -12.54 -24.34
N ASP A 219 23.96 -13.36 -24.61
CA ASP A 219 23.91 -14.38 -25.65
C ASP A 219 22.93 -15.48 -25.25
N VAL A 220 22.00 -15.82 -26.13
CA VAL A 220 21.01 -16.89 -25.96
C VAL A 220 21.04 -17.89 -27.11
N SER A 221 22.02 -17.82 -28.01
CA SER A 221 22.13 -18.68 -29.19
C SER A 221 22.29 -20.17 -28.86
N ASP A 222 22.80 -20.48 -27.67
CA ASP A 222 22.93 -21.86 -27.16
C ASP A 222 21.62 -22.43 -26.58
N LEU A 223 20.59 -21.60 -26.40
CA LEU A 223 19.30 -22.02 -25.85
C LEU A 223 18.39 -22.55 -26.97
N ALA A 224 17.68 -23.64 -26.69
CA ALA A 224 16.73 -24.20 -27.63
C ALA A 224 15.56 -23.24 -27.88
N SER A 225 14.97 -23.26 -29.07
CA SER A 225 13.75 -22.50 -29.35
C SER A 225 12.63 -22.93 -28.39
N GLY A 226 11.95 -21.95 -27.77
CA GLY A 226 10.98 -22.22 -26.72
C GLY A 226 10.63 -21.01 -25.87
N LEU A 227 9.80 -21.23 -24.85
CA LEU A 227 9.43 -20.21 -23.88
C LEU A 227 10.32 -20.31 -22.63
N TYR A 228 10.73 -19.16 -22.12
CA TYR A 228 11.57 -19.02 -20.94
C TYR A 228 10.98 -17.97 -20.00
N ILE A 229 11.33 -18.09 -18.73
CA ILE A 229 11.07 -17.09 -17.69
C ILE A 229 12.41 -16.43 -17.35
N VAL A 230 12.44 -15.10 -17.36
CA VAL A 230 13.60 -14.31 -16.97
C VAL A 230 13.28 -13.59 -15.68
N GLU A 231 14.03 -13.88 -14.63
CA GLU A 231 13.93 -13.27 -13.32
C GLU A 231 15.10 -12.29 -13.14
N SER A 232 14.84 -11.04 -12.76
CA SER A 232 15.86 -10.12 -12.26
C SER A 232 15.68 -9.89 -10.77
N ARG A 233 16.79 -9.65 -10.06
CA ARG A 233 16.80 -9.41 -8.62
C ARG A 233 17.61 -8.17 -8.27
N ARG A 234 17.07 -7.37 -7.36
CA ARG A 234 17.73 -6.23 -6.69
C ARG A 234 17.35 -6.22 -5.22
N GLY A 235 18.28 -6.54 -4.33
CA GLY A 235 18.02 -6.72 -2.90
C GLY A 235 16.92 -7.76 -2.66
N ASN A 236 15.77 -7.28 -2.17
CA ASN A 236 14.57 -8.08 -1.92
C ASN A 236 13.54 -8.00 -3.06
N GLN A 237 13.75 -7.16 -4.05
CA GLN A 237 12.86 -7.02 -5.20
C GLN A 237 13.21 -8.03 -6.29
N ILE A 238 12.17 -8.61 -6.90
CA ILE A 238 12.26 -9.54 -8.02
C ILE A 238 11.32 -9.06 -9.11
N SER A 239 11.80 -8.98 -10.35
CA SER A 239 10.96 -8.75 -11.53
C SER A 239 11.03 -9.95 -12.47
N VAL A 240 9.93 -10.25 -13.16
CA VAL A 240 9.76 -11.48 -13.95
C VAL A 240 9.21 -11.15 -15.32
N GLU A 241 9.90 -11.58 -16.36
CA GLU A 241 9.51 -11.39 -17.76
C GLU A 241 9.47 -12.72 -18.53
N LYS A 242 8.61 -12.77 -19.55
CA LYS A 242 8.55 -13.92 -20.48
C LYS A 242 9.46 -13.66 -21.66
N LEU A 243 10.25 -14.66 -22.05
CA LEU A 243 11.12 -14.61 -23.23
C LEU A 243 10.82 -15.77 -24.18
N ALA A 244 10.48 -15.46 -25.43
CA ALA A 244 10.39 -16.44 -26.50
C ALA A 244 11.70 -16.48 -27.29
N ILE A 245 12.27 -17.67 -27.50
CA ILE A 245 13.47 -17.90 -28.32
C ILE A 245 13.06 -18.66 -29.58
N GLN A 246 13.56 -18.23 -30.74
CA GLN A 246 13.28 -18.78 -32.07
C GLN A 246 14.56 -19.24 -32.75
#